data_AF-A0A443ZPQ7-F1
#
_entry.id   AF-A0A443ZPQ7-F1
#
_cell.length_a   1.000
_cell.length_b   1.000
_cell.length_c   1.000
_cell.angle_alpha   90.00
_cell.angle_beta   90.00
_cell.angle_gamma   90.00
#
_symmetry.space_group_name_H-M   'P 1'
#
loop_
_entity.id
_entity.type
_entity.pdbx_description
1 polymer ?
#
loop_
_entity_poly.entity_id
_entity_poly.type
_entity_poly.pdbx_seq_one_letter_code
_entity_poly.pdbx_strand_id
1 'polypeptide(L)'
;MDKHTKILIAEIPGEWIERTRSGHTNIWNGKNHDRPHRNGLPEVKLEPPEKGLYAERIDGAWYWVSGCNKCNGTTGKWSYIVCDKHNACHHCGTHGSKLTETPWGHSEGFTCKPCQDRIDAAAKAEALAKFAEAEFDGSDFEYQDECKCPHCATTTHLESEDHKDQEMECDVCGGGFELTLNYEVTYSTKVIGERVTA
;
A
#
# COMPACT_ATOMS: atom_id res chain seq x y z
N MET A 1 -6.89 7.16 23.67
CA MET A 1 -6.81 8.41 22.91
C MET A 1 -8.20 8.95 22.63
N ASP A 2 -8.42 10.22 22.94
CA ASP A 2 -9.65 10.97 22.70
C ASP A 2 -9.56 11.70 21.35
N LYS A 3 -10.63 11.69 20.56
CA LYS A 3 -10.70 12.43 19.29
C LYS A 3 -10.63 13.95 19.48
N HIS A 4 -10.94 14.42 20.68
CA HIS A 4 -10.87 15.84 21.05
C HIS A 4 -9.53 16.22 21.70
N THR A 5 -8.54 15.32 21.74
CA THR A 5 -7.20 15.65 22.23
C THR A 5 -6.62 16.81 21.43
N LYS A 6 -6.25 17.88 22.15
CA LYS A 6 -5.60 19.07 21.63
C LYS A 6 -4.59 19.56 22.66
N ILE A 7 -3.31 19.34 22.42
CA ILE A 7 -2.21 19.71 23.34
C ILE A 7 -1.34 20.76 22.63
N LEU A 8 -1.17 21.94 23.21
CA LEU A 8 -0.36 23.00 22.61
C LEU A 8 1.10 22.55 22.45
N ILE A 9 1.68 22.83 21.27
CA ILE A 9 3.12 22.67 21.00
C ILE A 9 3.76 24.04 21.22
N ALA A 10 4.25 24.31 22.43
CA ALA A 10 4.78 25.63 22.80
C ALA A 10 6.14 25.92 22.15
N GLU A 11 6.85 24.89 21.72
CA GLU A 11 8.17 24.93 21.12
C GLU A 11 8.17 25.47 19.68
N ILE A 12 7.00 25.42 19.01
CA ILE A 12 6.89 25.81 17.60
C ILE A 12 6.06 27.08 17.48
N PRO A 13 6.64 28.17 16.92
CA PRO A 13 5.90 29.40 16.70
C PRO A 13 4.68 29.21 15.78
N GLY A 14 3.59 29.89 16.11
CA GLY A 14 2.31 29.76 15.42
C GLY A 14 2.30 30.27 13.97
N GLU A 15 3.22 31.17 13.65
CA GLU A 15 3.46 31.71 12.32
C GLU A 15 4.18 30.74 11.39
N TRP A 16 4.80 29.67 11.91
CA TRP A 16 5.39 28.63 11.08
C TRP A 16 4.30 27.81 10.40
N ILE A 17 4.39 27.62 9.09
CA ILE A 17 3.34 26.95 8.29
C ILE A 17 3.79 25.63 7.67
N GLU A 18 5.10 25.41 7.57
CA GLU A 18 5.66 24.28 6.82
C GLU A 18 6.01 23.14 7.77
N ARG A 19 5.25 22.04 7.65
CA ARG A 19 5.44 20.82 8.44
C ARG A 19 5.33 19.59 7.54
N THR A 20 6.37 18.77 7.55
CA THR A 20 6.35 17.41 7.00
C THR A 20 6.34 16.38 8.14
N ARG A 21 6.16 15.12 7.78
CA ARG A 21 6.17 14.00 8.73
C ARG A 21 7.00 12.86 8.16
N SER A 22 7.78 12.22 9.02
CA SER A 22 8.43 10.95 8.71
C SER A 22 8.12 9.96 9.84
N GLY A 23 7.28 8.96 9.54
CA GLY A 23 6.73 8.08 10.58
C GLY A 23 5.99 8.85 11.67
N HIS A 24 6.48 8.75 12.91
CA HIS A 24 5.96 9.46 14.09
C HIS A 24 6.54 10.87 14.29
N THR A 25 7.68 11.17 13.66
CA THR A 25 8.39 12.44 13.80
C THR A 25 7.71 13.54 12.99
N ASN A 26 7.48 14.69 13.62
CA ASN A 26 6.98 15.90 12.96
C ASN A 26 8.16 16.84 12.73
N ILE A 27 8.32 17.31 11.50
CA ILE A 27 9.49 18.05 11.03
C ILE A 27 9.03 19.40 10.49
N TRP A 28 9.41 20.49 11.15
CA TRP A 28 9.17 21.85 10.67
C TRP A 28 10.38 22.36 9.92
N ASN A 29 10.12 23.08 8.82
CA ASN A 29 11.17 23.65 7.95
C ASN A 29 12.23 22.59 7.59
N GLY A 30 11.77 21.37 7.30
CA GLY A 30 12.64 20.23 7.01
C GLY A 30 13.54 20.53 5.82
N LYS A 31 14.80 20.12 5.90
CA LYS A 31 15.74 20.26 4.78
C LYS A 31 15.23 19.52 3.55
N ASN A 32 15.52 20.06 2.38
CA ASN A 32 15.32 19.34 1.13
C ASN A 32 16.68 18.86 0.65
N HIS A 33 16.92 17.55 0.78
CA HIS A 33 18.26 16.94 0.63
C HIS A 33 19.30 17.69 1.48
N ASP A 34 20.45 18.04 0.89
CA ASP A 34 21.54 18.73 1.58
C ASP A 34 21.32 20.24 1.75
N ARG A 35 20.16 20.77 1.35
CA ARG A 35 19.89 22.22 1.37
C ARG A 35 18.95 22.60 2.52
N PRO A 36 19.24 23.70 3.24
CA PRO A 36 18.31 24.27 4.20
C PRO A 36 16.98 24.63 3.53
N HIS A 37 15.91 24.64 4.31
CA HIS A 37 14.59 24.99 3.80
C HIS A 37 14.58 26.42 3.24
N ARG A 38 13.76 26.66 2.20
CA ARG A 38 13.77 27.91 1.41
C ARG A 38 13.34 29.15 2.18
N ASN A 39 12.75 28.97 3.36
CA ASN A 39 12.19 30.04 4.18
C ASN A 39 13.21 30.65 5.17
N GLY A 40 14.44 30.13 5.24
CA GLY A 40 15.48 30.62 6.15
C GLY A 40 15.24 30.32 7.63
N LEU A 41 14.20 29.55 7.97
CA LEU A 41 13.90 29.10 9.33
C LEU A 41 14.67 27.82 9.67
N PRO A 42 15.01 27.60 10.95
CA PRO A 42 15.69 26.38 11.36
C PRO A 42 14.78 25.16 11.26
N GLU A 43 15.38 24.01 10.94
CA GLU A 43 14.71 22.72 11.02
C GLU A 43 14.48 22.35 12.49
N VAL A 44 13.26 21.97 12.84
CA VAL A 44 12.93 21.46 14.17
C VAL A 44 12.21 20.13 14.03
N LYS A 45 12.61 19.14 14.84
CA LYS A 45 12.03 17.79 14.87
C LYS A 45 11.47 17.53 16.25
N LEU A 46 10.18 17.22 16.33
CA LEU A 46 9.53 16.85 17.58
C LEU A 46 8.80 15.53 17.43
N GLU A 47 8.85 14.74 18.49
CA GLU A 47 8.00 13.57 18.65
C GLU A 47 6.74 13.94 19.42
N PRO A 48 5.58 13.36 19.07
CA PRO A 48 4.38 13.53 19.86
C PRO A 48 4.56 12.91 21.26
N PRO A 49 3.88 13.44 22.29
CA PRO A 49 3.95 12.90 23.64
C PRO A 49 3.33 11.51 23.79
N GLU A 50 2.45 11.12 22.86
CA GLU A 50 1.84 9.79 22.79
C GLU A 50 1.75 9.33 21.33
N LYS A 51 1.98 8.03 21.08
CA LYS A 51 1.74 7.41 19.77
C LYS A 51 0.29 7.61 19.34
N GLY A 52 0.09 7.96 18.07
CA GLY A 52 -1.23 8.23 17.52
C GLY A 52 -1.62 9.71 17.49
N LEU A 53 -0.79 10.59 18.05
CA LEU A 53 -0.91 12.03 17.87
C LEU A 53 -0.05 12.51 16.69
N TYR A 54 -0.44 13.63 16.10
CA TYR A 54 0.37 14.36 15.12
C TYR A 54 0.14 15.87 15.25
N ALA A 55 1.05 16.66 14.67
CA ALA A 55 0.96 18.10 14.75
C ALA A 55 -0.01 18.67 13.70
N GLU A 56 -1.00 19.43 14.14
CA GLU A 56 -1.92 20.18 13.27
C GLU A 56 -1.97 21.65 13.69
N ARG A 57 -2.04 22.52 12.69
CA ARG A 57 -2.13 23.97 12.91
C ARG A 57 -3.59 24.37 12.97
N ILE A 58 -4.00 24.93 14.09
CA ILE A 58 -5.40 25.31 14.37
C ILE A 58 -5.37 26.72 14.96
N ASP A 59 -6.15 27.64 14.40
CA ASP A 59 -6.28 29.02 14.90
C ASP A 59 -4.94 29.74 15.12
N GLY A 60 -3.99 29.53 14.21
CA GLY A 60 -2.68 30.20 14.26
C GLY A 60 -1.69 29.63 15.28
N ALA A 61 -1.97 28.48 15.90
CA ALA A 61 -1.02 27.76 16.77
C ALA A 61 -0.94 26.27 16.42
N TRP A 62 0.15 25.62 16.82
CA TRP A 62 0.36 24.18 16.60
C TRP A 62 -0.11 23.36 17.80
N TYR A 63 -0.79 22.25 17.50
CA TYR A 63 -1.31 21.34 18.52
C TYR A 63 -1.00 19.89 18.16
N TRP A 64 -0.69 19.07 19.15
CA TRP A 64 -0.83 17.62 19.04
C TRP A 64 -2.31 17.26 19.06
N VAL A 65 -2.78 16.59 18.01
CA VAL A 65 -4.16 16.14 17.84
C VAL A 65 -4.21 14.65 17.49
N SER A 66 -5.37 14.01 17.71
CA SER A 66 -5.54 12.59 17.38
C SER A 66 -5.51 12.37 15.87
N GLY A 67 -4.53 11.59 15.40
CA GLY A 67 -4.44 11.14 14.01
C GLY A 67 -4.95 9.71 13.79
N CYS A 68 -5.39 9.04 14.85
CA CYS A 68 -5.89 7.68 14.72
C CYS A 68 -7.28 7.65 14.09
N ASN A 69 -7.37 7.15 12.85
CA ASN A 69 -8.64 7.05 12.11
C ASN A 69 -9.73 6.31 12.88
N LYS A 70 -9.39 5.23 13.60
CA LYS A 70 -10.36 4.50 14.43
C LYS A 70 -10.89 5.32 15.60
N CYS A 71 -10.04 6.13 16.25
CA CYS A 71 -10.50 7.05 17.30
C CYS A 71 -11.40 8.15 16.73
N ASN A 72 -11.11 8.60 15.51
CA ASN A 72 -11.83 9.69 14.84
C ASN A 72 -13.09 9.23 14.08
N GLY A 73 -13.35 7.93 14.00
CA GLY A 73 -14.49 7.38 13.24
C GLY A 73 -14.33 7.44 11.72
N THR A 74 -13.11 7.64 11.22
CA THR A 74 -12.77 7.72 9.78
C THR A 74 -12.22 6.39 9.27
N THR A 75 -12.94 5.29 9.53
CA THR A 75 -12.55 3.93 9.13
C THR A 75 -12.52 3.76 7.61
N GLY A 76 -11.75 2.78 7.11
CA GLY A 76 -11.63 2.48 5.68
C GLY A 76 -10.60 3.33 4.91
N LYS A 77 -9.96 4.31 5.57
CA LYS A 77 -8.82 5.05 5.02
C LYS A 77 -7.50 4.52 5.59
N TRP A 78 -6.53 4.28 4.71
CA TRP A 78 -5.14 4.02 5.10
C TRP A 78 -4.65 5.16 5.99
N SER A 79 -4.17 4.82 7.20
CA SER A 79 -3.51 5.77 8.09
C SER A 79 -2.22 5.20 8.62
N TYR A 80 -1.19 6.02 8.54
CA TYR A 80 0.12 5.77 9.14
C TYR A 80 0.18 6.23 10.61
N ILE A 81 -0.88 6.86 11.13
CA ILE A 81 -0.96 7.32 12.52
C ILE A 81 -1.95 6.42 13.26
N VAL A 82 -1.43 5.60 14.17
CA VAL A 82 -2.21 4.64 14.95
C VAL A 82 -1.85 4.80 16.43
N CYS A 83 -2.85 4.93 17.29
CA CYS A 83 -2.63 4.96 18.74
C CYS A 83 -2.36 3.55 19.26
N ASP A 84 -1.72 3.44 20.42
CA ASP A 84 -1.33 2.15 21.00
C ASP A 84 -2.51 1.16 21.13
N LYS A 85 -3.67 1.66 21.60
CA LYS A 85 -4.91 0.88 21.68
C LYS A 85 -5.32 0.23 20.34
N HIS A 86 -5.10 0.93 19.22
CA HIS A 86 -5.48 0.47 17.89
C HIS A 86 -4.31 -0.15 17.10
N ASN A 87 -3.12 -0.25 17.71
CA ASN A 87 -1.99 -1.00 17.19
C ASN A 87 -2.21 -2.50 17.40
N ALA A 88 -3.29 -3.03 16.84
CA ALA A 88 -3.73 -4.39 17.02
C ALA A 88 -4.28 -4.98 15.73
N CYS A 89 -4.16 -6.29 15.59
CA CYS A 89 -4.66 -7.02 14.43
C CYS A 89 -6.15 -6.76 14.26
N HIS A 90 -6.57 -6.42 13.04
CA HIS A 90 -7.97 -6.14 12.73
C HIS A 90 -8.88 -7.37 12.94
N HIS A 91 -8.37 -8.59 12.71
CA HIS A 91 -9.16 -9.81 12.86
C HIS A 91 -9.20 -10.38 14.28
N CYS A 92 -8.05 -10.47 14.96
CA CYS A 92 -7.95 -11.17 16.25
C CYS A 92 -7.62 -10.27 17.43
N GLY A 93 -7.35 -8.98 17.21
CA GLY A 93 -7.02 -8.03 18.28
C GLY A 93 -5.64 -8.21 18.90
N THR A 94 -4.78 -9.10 18.39
CA THR A 94 -3.41 -9.24 18.88
C THR A 94 -2.65 -7.93 18.69
N HIS A 95 -2.13 -7.39 19.80
CA HIS A 95 -1.36 -6.14 19.78
C HIS A 95 -0.03 -6.30 19.02
N GLY A 96 0.38 -5.27 18.27
CA GLY A 96 1.56 -5.28 17.41
C GLY A 96 2.86 -5.58 18.16
N SER A 97 2.95 -5.19 19.44
CA SER A 97 4.13 -5.50 20.27
C SER A 97 4.29 -6.99 20.62
N LYS A 98 3.28 -7.82 20.35
CA LYS A 98 3.30 -9.26 20.59
C LYS A 98 3.60 -10.07 19.32
N LEU A 99 3.79 -9.40 18.19
CA LEU A 99 4.10 -10.07 16.92
C LEU A 99 5.58 -10.40 16.84
N THR A 100 5.88 -11.60 16.34
CA THR A 100 7.23 -12.05 16.01
C THR A 100 7.59 -11.82 14.55
N GLU A 101 6.60 -11.59 13.71
CA GLU A 101 6.72 -11.48 12.26
C GLU A 101 6.04 -10.22 11.74
N THR A 102 6.50 -9.73 10.59
CA THR A 102 5.97 -8.53 9.95
C THR A 102 4.51 -8.75 9.55
N PRO A 103 3.58 -7.91 10.01
CA PRO A 103 2.17 -8.01 9.64
C PRO A 103 1.87 -7.40 8.27
N TRP A 104 0.73 -7.76 7.70
CA TRP A 104 0.22 -7.18 6.45
C TRP A 104 -0.57 -5.92 6.75
N GLY A 105 -0.30 -4.85 6.02
CA GLY A 105 -1.06 -3.60 6.13
C GLY A 105 -2.51 -3.80 5.71
N HIS A 106 -3.44 -3.16 6.42
CA HIS A 106 -4.85 -3.12 6.08
C HIS A 106 -5.41 -1.71 6.28
N SER A 107 -6.45 -1.34 5.53
CA SER A 107 -7.11 -0.03 5.70
C SER A 107 -7.66 0.19 7.11
N GLU A 108 -7.93 -0.90 7.84
CA GLU A 108 -8.37 -0.92 9.23
C GLU A 108 -7.27 -1.29 10.24
N GLY A 109 -5.99 -1.20 9.86
CA GLY A 109 -4.85 -1.48 10.74
C GLY A 109 -3.89 -2.47 10.10
N PHE A 110 -3.73 -3.64 10.71
CA PHE A 110 -2.90 -4.70 10.14
C PHE A 110 -3.53 -6.09 10.37
N THR A 111 -3.08 -7.06 9.58
CA THR A 111 -3.38 -8.48 9.74
C THR A 111 -2.12 -9.19 10.20
N CYS A 112 -2.18 -9.89 11.34
CA CYS A 112 -1.04 -10.69 11.81
C CYS A 112 -0.89 -11.95 10.96
N LYS A 113 0.32 -12.53 10.93
CA LYS A 113 0.61 -13.71 10.12
C LYS A 113 -0.38 -14.87 10.31
N PRO A 114 -0.73 -15.32 11.54
CA PRO A 114 -1.68 -16.41 11.69
C PRO A 114 -3.08 -16.11 11.12
N CYS A 115 -3.48 -14.83 11.11
CA CYS A 115 -4.73 -14.45 10.46
C CYS A 115 -4.60 -14.41 8.95
N GLN A 116 -3.47 -13.93 8.43
CA GLN A 116 -3.20 -13.91 7.00
C GLN A 116 -3.10 -15.34 6.44
N ASP A 117 -2.31 -16.22 7.07
CA ASP A 117 -2.14 -17.62 6.67
C ASP A 117 -3.50 -18.35 6.60
N ARG A 118 -4.44 -18.03 7.50
CA ARG A 118 -5.80 -18.60 7.48
C ARG A 118 -6.65 -18.04 6.34
N ILE A 119 -6.52 -16.76 6.02
CA ILE A 119 -7.20 -16.13 4.87
C ILE A 119 -6.66 -16.73 3.58
N ASP A 120 -5.34 -16.83 3.46
CA ASP A 120 -4.66 -17.39 2.28
C ASP A 120 -5.01 -18.87 2.10
N ALA A 121 -5.03 -19.66 3.18
CA ALA A 121 -5.46 -21.06 3.12
C ALA A 121 -6.92 -21.21 2.67
N ALA A 122 -7.81 -20.32 3.11
CA ALA A 122 -9.20 -20.32 2.67
C ALA A 122 -9.33 -19.93 1.19
N ALA A 123 -8.62 -18.89 0.75
CA ALA A 123 -8.59 -18.44 -0.64
C ALA A 123 -8.02 -19.55 -1.56
N LYS A 124 -6.95 -20.21 -1.14
CA LYS A 124 -6.37 -21.37 -1.84
C LYS A 124 -7.38 -22.50 -1.99
N ALA A 125 -8.05 -22.88 -0.90
CA ALA A 125 -9.04 -23.96 -0.94
C ALA A 125 -10.22 -23.62 -1.85
N GLU A 126 -10.72 -22.38 -1.80
CA GLU A 126 -11.80 -21.91 -2.66
C GLU A 126 -11.39 -21.91 -4.15
N ALA A 127 -10.21 -21.40 -4.48
CA ALA A 127 -9.72 -21.37 -5.86
C ALA A 127 -9.54 -22.78 -6.44
N LEU A 128 -8.96 -23.70 -5.67
CA LEU A 128 -8.78 -25.09 -6.09
C LEU A 128 -10.12 -25.84 -6.23
N ALA A 129 -11.10 -25.57 -5.36
CA ALA A 129 -12.43 -26.16 -5.49
C ALA A 129 -13.15 -25.66 -6.75
N LYS A 130 -13.15 -24.33 -6.99
CA LYS A 130 -13.70 -23.74 -8.22
C LYS A 130 -13.04 -24.29 -9.48
N PHE A 131 -11.71 -24.48 -9.44
CA PHE A 131 -10.97 -25.06 -10.54
C PHE A 131 -11.36 -26.51 -10.82
N ALA A 132 -11.51 -27.33 -9.77
CA ALA A 132 -11.87 -28.74 -9.90
C ALA A 132 -13.31 -28.96 -10.39
N GLU A 133 -14.22 -28.03 -10.13
CA GLU A 133 -15.62 -28.08 -10.60
C GLU A 133 -15.78 -27.57 -12.04
N ALA A 134 -14.84 -26.77 -12.52
CA ALA A 134 -14.85 -26.22 -13.86
C ALA A 134 -14.21 -27.18 -14.88
N GLU A 135 -14.73 -27.20 -16.09
CA GLU A 135 -14.11 -27.92 -17.21
C GLU A 135 -13.07 -27.01 -17.87
N PHE A 136 -11.87 -26.99 -17.31
CA PHE A 136 -10.71 -26.34 -17.92
C PHE A 136 -9.92 -27.33 -18.79
N ASP A 137 -9.47 -26.87 -19.94
CA ASP A 137 -8.48 -27.55 -20.77
C ASP A 137 -7.23 -26.68 -21.02
N GLY A 138 -6.28 -27.18 -21.81
CA GLY A 138 -5.03 -26.45 -22.07
C GLY A 138 -5.24 -25.11 -22.79
N SER A 139 -6.27 -25.00 -23.63
CA SER A 139 -6.54 -23.79 -24.40
C SER A 139 -7.03 -22.62 -23.54
N ASP A 140 -7.58 -22.90 -22.35
CA ASP A 140 -7.99 -21.87 -21.38
C ASP A 140 -6.82 -21.06 -20.80
N PHE A 141 -5.59 -21.52 -21.01
CA PHE A 141 -4.36 -20.88 -20.55
C PHE A 141 -3.45 -20.42 -21.69
N GLU A 142 -3.83 -20.67 -22.95
CA GLU A 142 -3.11 -20.24 -24.15
C GLU A 142 -3.72 -18.95 -24.71
N TYR A 143 -2.86 -18.06 -25.22
CA TYR A 143 -3.26 -16.81 -25.90
C TYR A 143 -4.26 -15.94 -25.11
N GLN A 144 -4.13 -15.91 -23.79
CA GLN A 144 -4.98 -15.11 -22.91
C GLN A 144 -4.48 -13.66 -22.79
N ASP A 145 -5.40 -12.73 -22.61
CA ASP A 145 -5.12 -11.30 -22.41
C ASP A 145 -4.49 -11.00 -21.03
N GLU A 146 -4.64 -11.94 -20.09
CA GLU A 146 -4.15 -11.86 -18.72
C GLU A 146 -3.40 -13.14 -18.35
N CYS A 147 -2.42 -13.02 -17.45
CA CYS A 147 -1.71 -14.18 -16.95
C CYS A 147 -2.60 -14.96 -15.97
N LYS A 148 -3.05 -16.16 -16.37
CA LYS A 148 -3.85 -17.05 -15.52
C LYS A 148 -3.00 -18.21 -15.02
N CYS A 149 -3.08 -18.50 -13.73
CA CYS A 149 -2.44 -19.67 -13.15
C CYS A 149 -3.14 -20.96 -13.65
N PRO A 150 -2.41 -21.91 -14.27
CA PRO A 150 -3.00 -23.15 -14.77
C PRO A 150 -3.42 -24.14 -13.67
N HIS A 151 -3.04 -23.90 -12.41
CA HIS A 151 -3.40 -24.77 -11.28
C HIS A 151 -4.70 -24.39 -10.58
N CYS A 152 -5.14 -23.13 -10.71
CA CYS A 152 -6.30 -22.61 -9.98
C CYS A 152 -7.09 -21.52 -10.71
N ALA A 153 -6.75 -21.24 -11.97
CA ALA A 153 -7.34 -20.22 -12.83
C ALA A 153 -7.34 -18.78 -12.25
N THR A 154 -6.58 -18.53 -11.19
CA THR A 154 -6.43 -17.18 -10.63
C THR A 154 -5.62 -16.32 -11.59
N THR A 155 -6.12 -15.12 -11.90
CA THR A 155 -5.40 -14.12 -12.69
C THR A 155 -4.35 -13.41 -11.84
N THR A 156 -3.12 -13.36 -12.35
CA THR A 156 -2.01 -12.57 -11.82
C THR A 156 -1.85 -11.31 -12.68
N HIS A 157 -1.82 -10.15 -12.04
CA HIS A 157 -1.48 -8.90 -12.73
C HIS A 157 0.03 -8.83 -12.95
N LEU A 158 0.44 -8.56 -14.19
CA LEU A 158 1.84 -8.32 -14.54
C LEU A 158 1.99 -6.85 -14.93
N GLU A 159 2.94 -6.18 -14.29
CA GLU A 159 3.34 -4.84 -14.71
C GLU A 159 4.09 -4.93 -16.04
N SER A 160 4.02 -3.88 -16.86
CA SER A 160 4.64 -3.89 -18.19
C SER A 160 6.15 -4.10 -18.17
N GLU A 161 6.82 -3.75 -17.06
CA GLU A 161 8.26 -3.96 -16.86
C GLU A 161 8.62 -5.44 -16.63
N ASP A 162 7.63 -6.24 -16.21
CA ASP A 162 7.76 -7.68 -15.96
C ASP A 162 7.29 -8.53 -17.14
N HIS A 163 6.97 -7.92 -18.27
CA HIS A 163 6.58 -8.63 -19.49
C HIS A 163 7.78 -9.32 -20.15
N LYS A 164 8.10 -10.53 -19.67
CA LYS A 164 9.07 -11.46 -20.24
C LYS A 164 8.65 -12.91 -20.00
N ASP A 165 9.26 -13.82 -20.75
CA ASP A 165 9.18 -15.25 -20.46
C ASP A 165 9.89 -15.53 -19.12
N GLN A 166 9.23 -16.26 -18.22
CA GLN A 166 9.75 -16.54 -16.88
C GLN A 166 9.00 -17.67 -16.19
N GLU A 167 9.67 -18.32 -15.24
CA GLU A 167 9.02 -19.20 -14.27
C GLU A 167 8.37 -18.35 -13.18
N MET A 168 7.13 -18.70 -12.81
CA MET A 168 6.36 -17.98 -11.80
C MET A 168 5.77 -18.95 -10.78
N GLU A 169 5.54 -18.45 -9.58
CA GLU A 169 4.78 -19.13 -8.54
C GLU A 169 3.47 -18.36 -8.31
N CYS A 170 2.35 -19.07 -8.27
CA CYS A 170 1.05 -18.45 -8.02
C CYS A 170 0.90 -18.06 -6.54
N ASP A 171 0.67 -16.78 -6.25
CA ASP A 171 0.48 -16.26 -4.89
C ASP A 171 -0.73 -16.86 -4.14
N VAL A 172 -1.70 -17.43 -4.86
CA VAL A 172 -2.90 -18.03 -4.25
C VAL A 172 -2.71 -19.52 -3.96
N CYS A 173 -2.32 -20.31 -4.96
CA CYS A 173 -2.24 -21.77 -4.80
C CYS A 173 -0.83 -22.28 -4.47
N GLY A 174 0.21 -21.48 -4.69
CA GLY A 174 1.62 -21.87 -4.56
C GLY A 174 2.11 -22.84 -5.65
N GLY A 175 1.35 -22.98 -6.74
CA GLY A 175 1.75 -23.80 -7.88
C GLY A 175 2.72 -23.06 -8.79
N GLY A 176 3.83 -23.71 -9.15
CA GLY A 176 4.78 -23.20 -10.15
C GLY A 176 4.28 -23.42 -11.58
N PHE A 177 4.50 -22.43 -12.45
CA PHE A 177 4.17 -22.51 -13.87
C PHE A 177 5.11 -21.64 -14.72
N GLU A 178 5.23 -21.99 -16.00
CA GLU A 178 6.01 -21.21 -16.97
C GLU A 178 5.08 -20.21 -17.68
N LEU A 179 5.51 -18.95 -17.74
CA LEU A 179 4.87 -17.91 -18.52
C LEU A 179 5.62 -17.72 -19.83
N THR A 180 4.89 -17.79 -20.95
CA THR A 180 5.38 -17.43 -22.29
C THR A 180 4.56 -16.29 -22.85
N LEU A 181 5.22 -15.22 -23.27
CA LEU A 181 4.54 -14.06 -23.87
C LEU A 181 4.43 -14.20 -25.39
N ASN A 182 3.19 -14.09 -25.87
CA ASN A 182 2.88 -14.11 -27.29
C ASN A 182 2.60 -12.68 -27.76
N TYR A 183 3.62 -12.02 -28.35
CA TYR A 183 3.48 -10.68 -28.92
C TYR A 183 3.03 -10.75 -30.39
N GLU A 184 1.88 -10.15 -30.71
CA GLU A 184 1.46 -9.94 -32.10
C GLU A 184 1.58 -8.46 -32.48
N VAL A 185 2.45 -8.15 -33.46
CA VAL A 185 2.60 -6.79 -33.99
C VAL A 185 2.17 -6.77 -35.45
N THR A 186 1.12 -6.00 -35.76
CA THR A 186 0.62 -5.83 -37.13
C THR A 186 0.72 -4.37 -37.59
N TYR A 187 1.05 -4.16 -38.86
CA TYR A 187 1.27 -2.84 -39.46
C TYR A 187 0.39 -2.66 -40.68
N SER A 188 -0.21 -1.47 -40.79
CA SER A 188 -0.88 -1.02 -42.02
C SER A 188 -0.28 0.32 -42.43
N THR A 189 0.10 0.44 -43.70
CA THR A 189 0.67 1.68 -44.24
C THR A 189 -0.14 2.17 -45.43
N LYS A 190 -0.23 3.50 -45.58
CA LYS A 190 -0.80 4.14 -46.77
C LYS A 190 0.17 5.18 -47.30
N VAL A 191 0.09 5.45 -48.60
CA VAL A 191 0.85 6.54 -49.21
C VAL A 191 0.33 7.88 -48.68
N ILE A 192 1.25 8.77 -48.30
CA ILE A 192 0.95 10.17 -48.05
C ILE A 192 1.44 10.97 -49.26
N GLY A 193 0.52 11.64 -49.95
CA GLY A 193 0.82 12.42 -51.15
C GLY A 193 0.92 11.57 -52.42
N GLU A 194 1.73 12.03 -53.37
CA GLU A 194 2.00 11.29 -54.60
C GLU A 194 3.05 10.19 -54.37
N ARG A 195 2.83 9.05 -55.03
CA ARG A 195 3.79 7.95 -55.01
C ARG A 195 5.04 8.39 -55.77
N VAL A 196 6.20 8.32 -55.12
CA VAL A 196 7.49 8.61 -55.76
C VAL A 196 7.73 7.63 -56.92
N THR A 197 7.94 8.15 -58.13
CA THR A 197 8.25 7.38 -59.36
C THR A 197 9.68 7.66 -59.83
N ALA A 198 10.32 6.69 -60.51
CA ALA A 198 11.68 6.80 -61.05
C ALA A 198 11.76 7.65 -62.34
#